data_AF-A0A6M3JIB5-F1
#
_entry.id   AF-A0A6M3JIB5-F1
#
_cell.length_a   1.000
_cell.length_b   1.000
_cell.length_c   1.000
_cell.angle_alpha   90.00
_cell.angle_beta   90.00
_cell.angle_gamma   90.00
#
_symmetry.space_group_name_H-M   'P 1'
#
loop_
_entity.id
_entity.type
_entity.pdbx_description
1 polymer ?
#
loop_
_entity_poly.entity_id
_entity_poly.type
_entity_poly.pdbx_seq_one_letter_code
_entity_poly.pdbx_strand_id
1 'polypeptide(L)' 'MSKLTFTFNLPKQRVEFELAYHGADYHSVLWDLDQQLRNWLKYGHEFTEAGAALEAVREKLHGLMDAEGVVFQE' A
#
# COMPACT_ATOMS: atom_id res chain seq x y z
N MET A 1 41.17 16.53 11.24
CA MET A 1 40.26 15.38 11.48
C MET A 1 39.83 14.84 10.12
N SER A 2 40.18 13.61 9.78
CA SER A 2 39.78 12.98 8.52
C SER A 2 38.35 12.46 8.64
N LYS A 3 37.46 12.98 7.79
CA LYS A 3 36.06 12.55 7.69
C LYS A 3 35.98 11.40 6.68
N LEU A 4 35.66 10.20 7.15
CA LEU A 4 35.39 9.06 6.29
C LEU A 4 33.89 9.03 5.98
N THR A 5 33.52 9.06 4.71
CA THR A 5 32.12 8.98 4.26
C THR A 5 31.95 7.65 3.54
N PHE A 6 31.08 6.78 4.06
CA PHE A 6 30.71 5.53 3.39
C PHE A 6 29.51 5.80 2.47
N THR A 7 29.71 5.59 1.17
CA THR A 7 28.62 5.62 0.18
C THR A 7 28.17 4.19 -0.04
N PHE A 8 27.02 3.82 0.51
CA PHE A 8 26.43 2.50 0.31
C PHE A 8 25.72 2.50 -1.04
N ASN A 9 26.24 1.76 -2.02
CA ASN A 9 25.44 1.39 -3.19
C ASN A 9 24.42 0.37 -2.70
N LEU A 10 23.17 0.78 -2.54
CA LEU A 10 22.08 -0.17 -2.26
C LEU A 10 22.09 -1.24 -3.36
N PRO A 11 22.01 -2.54 -2.98
CA PRO A 11 22.08 -3.61 -3.95
C PRO A 11 20.95 -3.45 -4.98
N LYS A 12 21.15 -3.98 -6.19
CA LYS A 12 20.15 -4.03 -7.28
C LYS A 12 18.76 -4.52 -6.83
N GLN A 13 18.67 -5.16 -5.66
CA GLN A 13 17.50 -5.77 -5.05
C GLN A 13 16.88 -4.95 -3.92
N ARG A 14 17.16 -3.64 -3.83
CA ARG A 14 16.55 -2.76 -2.82
C ARG A 14 15.03 -2.93 -2.78
N VAL A 15 14.38 -2.94 -3.95
CA VAL A 15 12.92 -3.09 -4.06
C VAL A 15 12.46 -4.44 -3.49
N GLU A 16 13.13 -5.54 -3.82
CA GLU A 16 12.80 -6.87 -3.28
C GLU A 16 12.96 -6.92 -1.75
N PHE A 17 13.99 -6.28 -1.21
CA PHE A 17 14.21 -6.21 0.23
C PHE A 17 13.11 -5.38 0.94
N GLU A 18 12.81 -4.18 0.44
CA GLU A 18 11.77 -3.31 1.02
C GLU A 18 10.39 -3.97 0.95
N LEU A 19 10.07 -4.65 -0.16
CA LEU A 19 8.82 -5.42 -0.30
C LEU A 19 8.75 -6.59 0.67
N ALA A 20 9.86 -7.33 0.86
CA ALA A 20 9.90 -8.42 1.83
C ALA A 20 9.82 -7.91 3.27
N TYR A 21 10.47 -6.78 3.57
CA TYR A 21 10.47 -6.14 4.88
C TYR A 21 9.08 -5.64 5.27
N HIS A 22 8.38 -4.98 4.35
CA HIS A 22 7.02 -4.46 4.55
C HIS A 22 5.90 -5.47 4.21
N GLY A 23 6.23 -6.75 4.00
CA GLY A 23 5.25 -7.74 3.54
C GLY A 23 4.04 -7.90 4.48
N ALA A 24 4.25 -7.79 5.79
CA ALA A 24 3.17 -7.83 6.78
C ALA A 24 2.26 -6.60 6.69
N ASP A 25 2.83 -5.42 6.47
CA ASP A 25 2.12 -4.15 6.35
C ASP A 25 1.25 -4.16 5.07
N TYR A 26 1.81 -4.61 3.94
CA TYR A 26 1.05 -4.81 2.70
C TYR A 26 -0.07 -5.85 2.87
N HIS A 27 0.17 -6.92 3.62
CA HIS A 27 -0.87 -7.89 3.93
C HIS A 27 -2.02 -7.25 4.73
N SER A 28 -1.70 -6.39 5.71
CA SER A 28 -2.70 -5.63 6.49
C SER A 28 -3.57 -4.77 5.56
N VAL A 29 -2.93 -3.99 4.67
CA VAL A 29 -3.63 -3.17 3.66
C VAL A 29 -4.58 -4.00 2.80
N LEU A 30 -4.12 -5.14 2.27
CA LEU A 30 -4.92 -6.01 1.42
C LEU A 30 -6.11 -6.62 2.17
N TRP A 31 -5.89 -7.03 3.42
CA TRP A 31 -6.94 -7.57 4.28
C TRP A 31 -8.04 -6.53 4.54
N ASP A 32 -7.66 -5.32 4.93
CA ASP A 32 -8.63 -4.25 5.23
C ASP A 32 -9.37 -3.78 3.98
N LEU A 33 -8.71 -3.78 2.83
CA LEU A 33 -9.36 -3.52 1.55
C LEU A 33 -10.42 -4.59 1.23
N ASP A 34 -10.10 -5.88 1.41
CA ASP A 34 -11.07 -6.97 1.23
C ASP A 34 -12.26 -6.84 2.19
N GLN A 35 -12.01 -6.52 3.47
CA GLN A 35 -13.09 -6.28 4.43
C GLN A 35 -14.01 -5.14 3.98
N GLN A 36 -13.44 -4.06 3.45
CA GLN A 36 -14.24 -2.94 2.94
C GLN A 36 -15.08 -3.33 1.73
N LEU A 37 -14.49 -4.04 0.76
CA LEU A 37 -15.20 -4.53 -0.42
C LEU A 37 -16.35 -5.46 -0.02
N ARG A 38 -16.10 -6.37 0.91
CA ARG A 38 -17.14 -7.28 1.45
C ARG A 38 -18.25 -6.52 2.16
N ASN A 39 -17.94 -5.47 2.90
CA ASN A 39 -18.94 -4.62 3.54
C ASN A 39 -19.83 -3.93 2.51
N TRP A 40 -19.26 -3.37 1.44
CA TRP A 40 -20.02 -2.76 0.34
C TRP A 40 -20.92 -3.78 -0.38
N LEU A 41 -20.43 -5.01 -0.58
CA LEU A 41 -21.24 -6.07 -1.18
C LEU A 41 -22.38 -6.54 -0.26
N LYS A 42 -22.14 -6.61 1.05
CA LYS A 42 -23.10 -7.16 2.02
C LYS A 42 -24.17 -6.16 2.43
N TYR A 43 -23.79 -4.91 2.68
CA TYR A 43 -24.68 -3.89 3.21
C TYR A 43 -25.10 -2.84 2.16
N GLY A 44 -24.60 -2.99 0.93
CA GLY A 44 -24.80 -2.04 -0.15
C GLY A 44 -23.75 -0.92 -0.16
N HIS A 45 -23.67 -0.23 -1.28
CA HIS A 45 -22.82 0.93 -1.49
C HIS A 45 -23.60 2.02 -2.24
N GLU A 46 -23.15 3.26 -2.12
CA GLU A 46 -23.80 4.41 -2.76
C GLU A 46 -23.32 4.65 -4.21
N PHE A 47 -22.36 3.84 -4.70
CA PHE A 47 -21.84 4.01 -6.05
C PHE A 47 -22.91 3.70 -7.11
N THR A 48 -23.23 4.71 -7.91
CA THR A 48 -24.20 4.63 -9.02
C THR A 48 -23.54 4.23 -10.33
N GLU A 49 -22.24 4.51 -10.48
CA GLU A 49 -21.45 4.24 -11.68
C GLU A 49 -20.18 3.45 -11.34
N ALA A 50 -19.75 2.59 -12.26
CA ALA A 50 -18.55 1.79 -12.09
C ALA A 50 -17.29 2.65 -11.89
N GLY A 51 -17.21 3.81 -12.54
CA GLY A 51 -16.10 4.76 -12.36
C GLY A 51 -15.99 5.27 -10.92
N ALA A 52 -17.11 5.66 -10.32
CA ALA A 52 -17.16 6.11 -8.93
C ALA A 52 -16.75 4.99 -7.95
N ALA A 53 -17.16 3.75 -8.22
CA ALA A 53 -16.74 2.60 -7.41
C ALA A 53 -15.22 2.35 -7.51
N LEU A 54 -14.63 2.44 -8.72
CA LEU A 54 -13.19 2.28 -8.91
C LEU A 54 -12.39 3.39 -8.21
N GLU A 55 -12.86 4.63 -8.27
CA GLU A 55 -12.21 5.76 -7.60
C GLU A 55 -12.27 5.60 -6.07
N ALA A 56 -13.43 5.21 -5.52
CA ALA A 56 -13.57 4.97 -4.09
C ALA A 56 -12.69 3.80 -3.58
N VAL A 57 -12.57 2.73 -4.36
CA VAL A 57 -11.64 1.61 -4.06
C VAL A 57 -10.20 2.11 -4.03
N ARG A 58 -9.82 2.93 -5.02
CA ARG A 58 -8.46 3.46 -5.15
C ARG A 58 -8.13 4.44 -4.02
N GLU A 59 -9.04 5.35 -3.68
CA GLU A 59 -8.90 6.24 -2.52
C GLU A 59 -8.77 5.45 -1.22
N LYS A 60 -9.59 4.41 -1.03
CA LYS A 60 -9.50 3.55 0.14
C LYS A 60 -8.14 2.84 0.23
N LEU A 61 -7.66 2.28 -0.89
CA LEU A 61 -6.35 1.63 -0.95
C LEU A 61 -5.23 2.60 -0.56
N HIS A 62 -5.19 3.81 -1.14
CA HIS A 62 -4.18 4.81 -0.80
C HIS A 62 -4.26 5.22 0.67
N GLY A 63 -5.47 5.44 1.21
CA GLY A 63 -5.64 5.77 2.63
C GLY A 63 -5.20 4.65 3.58
N LEU A 64 -5.38 3.38 3.21
CA LEU A 64 -4.89 2.23 3.97
C LEU A 64 -3.37 2.12 3.90
N MET A 65 -2.77 2.36 2.73
CA MET A 65 -1.32 2.38 2.55
C MET A 65 -0.67 3.49 3.38
N ASP A 66 -1.27 4.67 3.41
CA ASP A 66 -0.80 5.79 4.24
C ASP A 66 -0.88 5.47 5.74
N ALA A 67 -1.92 4.74 6.17
CA ALA A 67 -2.09 4.33 7.56
C ALA A 67 -1.04 3.32 8.02
N GLU A 68 -0.67 2.38 7.16
CA GLU A 68 0.37 1.37 7.42
C GLU A 68 1.79 1.88 7.09
N GLY A 69 1.91 3.09 6.54
CA GLY A 69 3.20 3.71 6.21
C GLY A 69 3.93 3.08 5.02
N VAL A 70 3.20 2.41 4.13
CA VAL A 70 3.76 1.75 2.94
C VAL A 70 3.51 2.58 1.68
N VAL A 71 4.47 2.57 0.76
CA VAL A 71 4.39 3.27 -0.52
C VAL A 71 4.74 2.33 -1.66
N PHE A 72 4.07 2.48 -2.81
CA PHE A 72 4.44 1.76 -4.02
C PHE A 72 5.92 1.97 -4.32
N GLN A 73 6.66 0.86 -4.41
CA GLN A 73 8.08 0.89 -4.77
C GLN A 73 8.18 1.00 -6.30
N GLU A 74 8.73 2.10 -6.80
CA GLU A 74 9.05 2.32 -8.24
C GLU A 74 10.53 2.12 -8.55
#